data_AF-A0A2V8VG16-F1
#
_entry.id   AF-A0A2V8VG16-F1
#
_cell.length_a   1.000
_cell.length_b   1.000
_cell.length_c   1.000
_cell.angle_alpha   90.00
_cell.angle_beta   90.00
_cell.angle_gamma   90.00
#
_symmetry.space_group_name_H-M   'P 1'
#
loop_
_entity.id
_entity.type
_entity.pdbx_description
1 polymer ?
#
loop_
_entity_poly.entity_id
_entity_poly.type
_entity_poly.pdbx_seq_one_letter_code
_entity_poly.pdbx_strand_id
1 'polypeptide(L)' 'MLPGVAPTNRHVEVPLVVIVKFRDGKLAHKHIYWDQASVLKQIGLLTDPALPVHGAETANKVLDPRYVTGHPPT' A
#
# COMPACT_ATOMS: atom_id res chain seq x y z
N MET A 1 -6.77 8.77 3.21
CA MET A 1 -6.28 10.10 3.63
C MET A 1 -5.70 9.97 5.03
N LEU A 2 -4.53 10.55 5.26
CA LEU A 2 -3.78 10.45 6.50
C LEU A 2 -4.26 11.51 7.51
N PRO A 3 -4.85 11.13 8.65
CA PRO A 3 -5.27 12.09 9.67
C PRO A 3 -4.07 12.89 10.19
N GLY A 4 -4.20 14.22 10.26
CA GLY A 4 -3.18 15.11 10.82
C GLY A 4 -1.94 15.35 9.95
N VAL A 5 -1.90 14.84 8.71
CA VAL A 5 -0.80 15.07 7.76
C VAL A 5 -1.20 16.12 6.73
N ALA A 6 -0.42 17.19 6.61
CA ALA A 6 -0.63 18.22 5.59
C ALA A 6 -0.50 17.61 4.18
N PRO A 7 -1.31 18.08 3.19
CA PRO A 7 -1.17 17.61 1.81
C PRO A 7 0.26 17.81 1.28
N THR A 8 0.84 16.76 0.73
CA THR A 8 2.24 16.77 0.24
C THR A 8 2.36 16.95 -1.27
N ASN A 9 1.23 16.88 -2.00
CA ASN A 9 1.17 16.87 -3.47
C ASN A 9 2.02 15.78 -4.14
N ARG A 10 2.37 14.71 -3.41
CA ARG A 10 3.11 13.56 -3.94
C ARG A 10 2.14 12.47 -4.38
N HIS A 11 2.42 11.87 -5.53
CA HIS A 11 1.72 10.67 -5.96
C HIS A 11 2.08 9.50 -5.03
N VAL A 12 1.07 8.70 -4.67
CA VAL A 12 1.24 7.53 -3.79
C VAL A 12 0.54 6.34 -4.43
N GLU A 13 1.27 5.24 -4.55
CA GLU A 13 0.73 3.96 -5.00
C GLU A 13 1.00 2.90 -3.94
N VAL A 14 -0.06 2.21 -3.49
CA VAL A 14 0.05 1.15 -2.48
C VAL A 14 -0.97 0.04 -2.72
N PRO A 15 -0.60 -1.21 -2.41
CA PRO A 15 -1.56 -2.30 -2.41
C PRO A 15 -2.56 -2.14 -1.26
N LEU A 16 -3.80 -2.52 -1.53
CA LEU A 16 -4.88 -2.49 -0.55
C LEU A 16 -5.59 -3.85 -0.53
N VAL A 17 -6.07 -4.22 0.66
CA VAL A 17 -6.92 -5.40 0.86
C VAL A 17 -8.26 -4.92 1.38
N VAL A 18 -9.33 -5.25 0.66
CA VAL A 18 -10.69 -4.93 1.09
C VAL A 18 -11.44 -6.22 1.38
N ILE A 19 -11.84 -6.38 2.63
CA ILE A 19 -12.74 -7.45 3.05
C ILE A 19 -14.14 -6.86 3.08
N VAL A 20 -15.03 -7.33 2.21
CA VAL A 20 -16.40 -6.83 2.07
C VAL A 20 -17.39 -7.86 2.57
N LYS A 21 -18.29 -7.45 3.47
CA LYS A 21 -19.47 -8.23 3.82
C LYS A 21 -20.65 -7.77 2.99
N PHE A 22 -21.35 -8.72 2.38
CA PHE A 22 -22.64 -8.50 1.74
C PHE A 22 -23.79 -9.01 2.62
N ARG A 23 -24.94 -8.34 2.56
CA ARG A 23 -26.22 -8.77 3.14
C ARG A 23 -27.34 -8.39 2.19
N ASP A 24 -28.21 -9.32 1.84
CA ASP A 24 -29.33 -9.13 0.92
C ASP A 24 -28.91 -8.53 -0.44
N GLY A 25 -27.78 -9.02 -0.98
CA GLY A 25 -27.21 -8.54 -2.24
C GLY A 25 -26.58 -7.14 -2.18
N LYS A 26 -26.50 -6.50 -1.00
CA LYS A 26 -25.93 -5.15 -0.81
C LYS A 26 -24.67 -5.18 0.05
N LEU A 27 -23.79 -4.20 -0.13
CA LEU A 27 -22.64 -3.98 0.74
C LEU A 27 -23.11 -3.61 2.14
N ALA A 28 -22.77 -4.43 3.14
CA ALA A 28 -23.16 -4.22 4.53
C ALA A 28 -22.05 -3.53 5.33
N HIS A 29 -20.80 -3.96 5.18
CA HIS A 29 -19.62 -3.27 5.71
C HIS A 29 -18.35 -3.68 4.98
N LYS A 30 -17.27 -2.92 5.20
CA LYS A 30 -15.94 -3.23 4.67
C LYS A 30 -14.87 -2.99 5.72
N HIS A 31 -13.86 -3.86 5.74
CA HIS A 31 -12.58 -3.59 6.38
C HIS A 31 -11.54 -3.36 5.30
N ILE A 32 -10.84 -2.23 5.37
CA ILE A 32 -9.79 -1.86 4.41
C ILE A 32 -8.47 -1.88 5.16
N TYR A 33 -7.57 -2.75 4.72
CA TYR A 33 -6.17 -2.74 5.11
C TYR A 33 -5.34 -2.12 3.98
N TRP A 34 -4.32 -1.36 4.35
CA TRP A 34 -3.35 -0.76 3.44
C TRP A 34 -2.01 -0.60 4.16
N ASP A 35 -0.93 -0.59 3.37
CA ASP A 35 0.43 -0.47 3.90
C ASP A 35 0.77 0.99 4.24
N GLN A 36 0.58 1.33 5.50
CA GLN A 36 0.88 2.65 6.05
C GLN A 36 2.36 3.02 5.94
N ALA A 37 3.27 2.07 6.16
CA ALA A 37 4.72 2.35 6.17
C ALA A 37 5.20 2.74 4.76
N SER A 38 4.72 2.02 3.74
CA SER A 38 5.00 2.33 2.34
C SER A 38 4.48 3.70 1.93
N VAL A 39 3.33 4.13 2.45
CA VAL A 39 2.84 5.50 2.22
C VAL A 39 3.71 6.53 2.91
N LEU A 40 4.02 6.36 4.20
CA LEU A 40 4.87 7.30 4.93
C LEU A 40 6.25 7.46 4.25
N LYS A 41 6.80 6.38 3.70
CA LYS A 41 8.03 6.42 2.91
C LYS A 41 7.88 7.26 1.64
N GLN A 42 6.85 7.02 0.83
CA GLN A 42 6.60 7.76 -0.41
C GLN A 42 6.38 9.27 -0.16
N ILE A 43 5.69 9.62 0.95
CA ILE A 43 5.46 11.02 1.30
C ILE A 43 6.61 11.68 2.07
N GLY A 44 7.71 10.95 2.31
CA GLY A 44 8.93 11.48 2.92
C GLY A 44 8.87 11.64 4.44
N LEU A 45 7.93 10.97 5.11
CA LEU A 45 7.81 10.96 6.58
C LEU A 45 8.49 9.74 7.24
N LEU A 46 8.85 8.73 6.46
CA LEU A 46 9.65 7.58 6.89
C LEU A 46 10.88 7.44 5.99
N THR A 47 12.04 7.88 6.46
CA THR A 47 13.24 8.10 5.61
C THR A 47 14.45 7.25 5.96
N ASP A 48 14.42 6.53 7.09
CA ASP A 48 15.54 5.69 7.51
C ASP A 48 15.77 4.54 6.50
N PRO A 49 16.93 4.52 5.81
CA PRO A 49 17.24 3.48 4.82
C PRO A 49 17.52 2.11 5.44
N ALA A 50 17.76 2.01 6.75
CA ALA A 50 17.96 0.74 7.45
C ALA A 50 16.65 -0.03 7.66
N LEU A 51 15.50 0.64 7.54
CA LEU A 51 14.19 -0.01 7.67
C LEU A 51 13.85 -0.82 6.42
N PRO A 52 13.34 -2.06 6.56
CA PRO A 52 12.94 -2.91 5.45
C PRO A 52 11.57 -2.50 4.88
N VAL A 53 11.42 -1.23 4.52
CA VAL A 53 10.19 -0.63 3.99
C VAL A 53 10.44 -0.21 2.55
N HIS A 54 9.52 -0.54 1.66
CA HIS A 54 9.56 -0.13 0.25
C HIS A 54 8.46 0.91 -0.02
N GLY A 55 8.50 1.60 -1.15
CA GLY A 55 7.48 2.56 -1.56
C GLY A 55 6.50 1.91 -2.54
N ALA A 56 6.37 2.51 -3.73
CA ALA A 56 5.48 2.03 -4.79
C ALA A 56 5.87 0.63 -5.31
N GLU A 57 7.09 0.16 -5.04
CA GLU A 57 7.54 -1.19 -5.35
C GLU A 57 6.65 -2.26 -4.71
N THR A 58 6.02 -1.95 -3.56
CA THR A 58 5.05 -2.85 -2.93
C THR A 58 3.79 -3.06 -3.77
N ALA A 59 3.32 -2.03 -4.49
CA ALA A 59 2.19 -2.12 -5.40
C ALA A 59 2.57 -2.88 -6.67
N ASN A 60 3.72 -2.53 -7.27
CA ASN A 60 4.27 -3.22 -8.44
C ASN A 60 4.40 -4.73 -8.23
N LYS A 61 4.82 -5.15 -7.04
CA LYS A 61 4.91 -6.57 -6.67
C LYS A 61 3.57 -7.29 -6.71
N VAL A 62 2.47 -6.65 -6.34
CA VAL A 62 1.13 -7.26 -6.40
C VAL A 62 0.63 -7.39 -7.84
N LEU A 63 1.05 -6.48 -8.72
CA LEU A 63 0.68 -6.50 -10.14
C LEU A 63 1.47 -7.54 -10.95
N ASP A 64 2.63 -8.01 -10.47
CA ASP A 64 3.44 -9.00 -11.17
C ASP A 64 3.11 -10.44 -10.72
N PRO A 65 2.35 -11.22 -11.51
CA PRO A 65 2.01 -12.61 -11.19
C PRO A 65 3.22 -13.55 -11.24
N ARG A 66 4.36 -13.11 -11.78
CA ARG A 66 5.60 -13.89 -11.89
C ARG A 66 6.60 -13.56 -10.79
N TYR A 67 6.26 -12.65 -9.88
CA TYR A 67 7.15 -12.29 -8.78
C TYR A 67 7.34 -13.49 -7.84
N VAL A 68 8.51 -14.13 -7.94
CA VAL A 68 8.97 -15.17 -7.00
C VAL A 68 10.00 -14.55 -6.08
N THR A 69 9.83 -14.69 -4.77
CA THR A 69 10.83 -14.25 -3.78
C THR A 69 12.19 -14.89 -4.10
N GLY A 70 13.19 -14.07 -4.45
CA GLY A 70 14.58 -14.50 -4.64
C GLY A 70 15.18 -14.28 -6.04
N HIS A 71 14.43 -13.76 -7.02
CA HIS A 71 14.99 -13.41 -8.33
C HIS A 71 14.78 -11.91 -8.62
N PRO A 72 15.85 -11.10 -8.78
CA PRO A 72 15.69 -9.73 -9.20
C PRO A 72 15.17 -9.68 -10.66
N PRO A 73 14.33 -8.70 -11.02
CA PRO A 73 13.89 -8.52 -12.40
C PRO A 73 15.10 -8.17 -13.29
N THR A 74 15.18 -8.80 -14.46
CA THR A 74 16.14 -8.51 -15.54
C THR A 74 15.85 -7.19 -16.22
#